data_AF-A0A2J4Q066-F1
#
_entry.id   AF-A0A2J4Q066-F1
#
_cell.length_a   1.000
_cell.length_b   1.000
_cell.length_c   1.000
_cell.angle_alpha   90.00
_cell.angle_beta   90.00
_cell.angle_gamma   90.00
#
_symmetry.space_group_name_H-M   'P 1'
#
loop_
_entity.id
_entity.type
_entity.pdbx_description
1 polymer ?
#
loop_
_entity_poly.entity_id
_entity_poly.type
_entity_poly.pdbx_seq_one_letter_code
_entity_poly.pdbx_strand_id
1 'polypeptide(L)' 'MNNQFTWLHIGLGSFHRAHQAWYLHRLIASGDKRWHIAAGNIRNDAEQMVQALAAQGGRYVLETVSPEGEREYEEI' A
#
# COMPACT_ATOMS: atom_id res chain seq x y z
N MET A 1 -3.65 9.94 25.13
CA MET A 1 -2.94 8.76 24.60
C MET A 1 -3.22 8.71 23.11
N ASN A 2 -2.20 8.83 22.25
CA ASN A 2 -2.39 8.67 20.81
C ASN A 2 -2.39 7.17 20.51
N ASN A 3 -3.59 6.58 20.44
CA ASN A 3 -3.73 5.17 20.07
C ASN A 3 -3.26 4.98 18.63
N GLN A 4 -2.44 3.96 18.41
CA GLN A 4 -1.99 3.52 17.09
C GLN A 4 -2.68 2.19 16.75
N PHE A 5 -3.10 2.04 15.50
CA PHE A 5 -3.84 0.90 14.97
C PHE A 5 -3.07 0.27 13.82
N THR A 6 -2.91 -1.06 13.87
CA THR A 6 -2.25 -1.83 12.81
C THR A 6 -3.29 -2.67 12.09
N TRP A 7 -3.41 -2.47 10.78
CA TRP A 7 -4.15 -3.36 9.89
C TRP A 7 -3.20 -4.45 9.37
N LEU A 8 -3.39 -5.69 9.82
CA LEU A 8 -2.74 -6.86 9.24
C LEU A 8 -3.44 -7.26 7.93
N HIS A 9 -2.74 -7.14 6.79
CA HIS A 9 -3.21 -7.59 5.50
C HIS A 9 -2.49 -8.87 5.06
N ILE A 10 -3.26 -9.92 4.74
CA ILE A 10 -2.73 -11.20 4.26
C ILE A 10 -3.06 -11.34 2.77
N GLY A 11 -2.02 -11.31 1.93
CA GLY A 11 -2.12 -11.30 0.47
C GLY A 11 -1.71 -9.95 -0.13
N LEU A 12 -0.42 -9.63 -0.09
CA LEU A 12 0.19 -8.39 -0.63
C LEU A 12 0.15 -8.34 -2.17
N GLY A 13 -1.04 -8.42 -2.77
CA GLY A 13 -1.24 -8.36 -4.21
C GLY A 13 -1.39 -6.93 -4.74
N SER A 14 -1.48 -6.82 -6.06
CA SER A 14 -1.68 -5.54 -6.74
C SER A 14 -2.98 -4.84 -6.33
N PHE A 15 -4.07 -5.59 -6.12
CA PHE A 15 -5.35 -5.02 -5.70
C PHE A 15 -5.29 -4.37 -4.31
N HIS A 16 -4.62 -5.01 -3.34
CA HIS A 16 -4.44 -4.43 -2.01
C HIS A 16 -3.71 -3.08 -2.08
N ARG A 17 -2.60 -3.03 -2.83
CA ARG A 17 -1.80 -1.82 -3.03
C ARG A 17 -2.59 -0.72 -3.73
N ALA A 18 -3.28 -1.05 -4.82
CA ALA A 18 -4.07 -0.08 -5.58
C ALA A 18 -5.35 0.40 -4.89
N HIS A 19 -5.81 -0.27 -3.82
CA HIS A 19 -7.11 0.03 -3.22
C HIS A 19 -7.01 0.30 -1.71
N GLN A 20 -6.79 -0.73 -0.89
CA GLN A 20 -6.85 -0.61 0.57
C GLN A 20 -5.69 0.23 1.11
N ALA A 21 -4.49 0.03 0.59
CA ALA A 21 -3.33 0.83 0.96
C ALA A 21 -3.49 2.29 0.51
N TRP A 22 -4.04 2.52 -0.68
CA TRP A 22 -4.33 3.88 -1.18
C TRP A 22 -5.31 4.65 -0.27
N TYR A 23 -6.42 4.04 0.14
CA TYR A 23 -7.36 4.71 1.05
C TYR A 23 -6.73 5.04 2.41
N LEU A 24 -5.88 4.16 2.94
CA LEU A 24 -5.19 4.43 4.20
C LEU A 24 -4.12 5.52 4.04
N HIS A 25 -3.42 5.56 2.91
CA HIS A 25 -2.51 6.65 2.56
C HIS A 25 -3.25 7.99 2.50
N ARG A 26 -4.43 8.05 1.86
CA ARG A 26 -5.27 9.27 1.83
C ARG A 26 -5.74 9.70 3.22
N LEU A 27 -6.06 8.75 4.11
CA LEU A 27 -6.42 9.03 5.50
C LEU A 27 -5.24 9.61 6.30
N ILE A 28 -4.04 9.08 6.10
CA ILE A 28 -2.81 9.60 6.73
C ILE A 28 -2.50 11.00 6.21
N ALA A 29 -2.61 11.21 4.89
CA ALA A 29 -2.40 12.50 4.24
C ALA A 29 -3.41 13.57 4.70
N SER A 30 -4.64 13.18 5.04
CA SER A 30 -5.65 14.10 5.59
C SER A 30 -5.45 14.44 7.08
N GLY A 31 -4.49 13.80 7.75
CA GLY A 31 -4.04 14.13 9.10
C GLY A 31 -4.24 13.04 10.15
N ASP A 32 -4.99 11.98 9.85
CA ASP A 32 -5.15 10.85 10.79
C ASP A 32 -4.00 9.85 10.66
N LYS A 33 -2.93 10.11 11.41
CA LYS A 33 -1.68 9.33 11.44
C LYS A 33 -1.70 8.14 12.42
N ARG A 34 -2.89 7.67 12.80
CA ARG A 34 -3.03 6.57 13.77
C ARG A 34 -2.98 5.19 13.13
N TRP A 35 -2.98 5.09 11.81
CA TRP A 35 -3.12 3.83 11.10
C TRP A 35 -1.84 3.44 10.37
N HIS A 36 -1.52 2.14 10.42
CA HIS A 36 -0.39 1.54 9.71
C HIS A 36 -0.80 0.18 9.13
N ILE A 37 -0.14 -0.23 8.04
CA ILE A 37 -0.33 -1.57 7.43
C ILE A 37 0.86 -2.45 7.78
N ALA A 38 0.57 -3.65 8.27
CA ALA A 38 1.50 -4.77 8.25
C ALA A 38 1.00 -5.75 7.19
N ALA A 39 1.83 -6.09 6.20
CA ALA A 39 1.42 -6.96 5.11
C ALA A 39 2.31 -8.21 5.01
N GLY A 40 1.72 -9.33 4.63
CA GLY A 40 2.43 -10.59 4.41
C GLY A 40 1.68 -11.52 3.46
N ASN A 41 2.33 -12.62 3.09
CA ASN A 41 1.77 -13.65 2.22
C ASN A 41 1.84 -15.02 2.93
N ILE A 42 0.86 -15.88 2.67
CA ILE A 42 0.87 -17.28 3.11
C ILE A 42 1.53 -18.23 2.10
N ARG A 43 1.80 -17.73 0.89
CA ARG A 43 2.48 -18.44 -0.21
C ARG A 43 3.81 -17.74 -0.50
N ASN A 44 4.76 -18.50 -1.00
CA ASN A 44 6.13 -18.02 -1.26
C ASN A 44 6.31 -17.48 -2.70
N ASP A 45 5.25 -17.38 -3.48
CA ASP A 45 5.27 -16.96 -4.88
C ASP A 45 5.53 -15.45 -5.08
N ALA A 46 5.42 -14.66 -4.02
CA ALA A 46 5.58 -13.21 -4.05
C ALA A 46 6.83 -12.69 -3.30
N GLU A 47 7.76 -13.56 -2.93
CA GLU A 47 8.90 -13.21 -2.07
C GLU A 47 9.77 -12.08 -2.64
N GLN A 48 10.07 -12.12 -3.94
CA GLN A 48 10.87 -11.07 -4.60
C GLN A 48 10.23 -9.68 -4.48
N MET A 49 8.91 -9.59 -4.67
CA MET A 49 8.17 -8.34 -4.54
C MET A 49 8.10 -7.86 -3.09
N VAL A 50 7.96 -8.76 -2.12
CA VAL A 50 8.03 -8.43 -0.69
C VAL A 50 9.41 -7.85 -0.34
N GLN A 51 10.50 -8.46 -0.82
CA GLN A 51 11.86 -7.97 -0.58
C GLN A 51 12.09 -6.59 -1.23
N ALA A 52 11.61 -6.38 -2.46
CA ALA A 52 11.71 -5.08 -3.13
C ALA A 52 10.96 -3.98 -2.37
N LEU A 53 9.72 -4.25 -1.93
CA LEU A 53 8.94 -3.30 -1.12
C LEU A 53 9.63 -3.04 0.22
N ALA A 54 10.16 -4.07 0.89
CA ALA A 54 10.89 -3.91 2.14
C ALA A 54 12.12 -3.01 1.97
N ALA A 55 12.91 -3.21 0.90
CA ALA A 55 14.06 -2.36 0.57
C ALA A 55 13.66 -0.90 0.27
N GLN A 56 12.44 -0.68 -0.20
CA GLN A 56 11.86 0.65 -0.46
C GLN A 56 11.18 1.28 0.77
N GLY A 57 11.21 0.61 1.94
CA GLY A 57 10.49 1.06 3.13
C GLY A 57 8.97 1.02 2.96
N GLY A 58 8.47 0.08 2.17
CA GLY A 58 7.05 -0.09 1.84
C GLY A 58 6.53 0.81 0.73
N ARG A 59 7.32 1.78 0.25
CA ARG A 59 6.91 2.73 -0.78
C ARG A 59 6.82 2.10 -2.15
N TYR A 60 5.90 2.58 -2.98
CA TYR A 60 5.78 2.22 -4.40
C TYR A 60 5.03 3.31 -5.17
N VAL A 61 5.07 3.24 -6.49
CA VAL A 61 4.30 4.12 -7.36
C VAL A 61 2.99 3.43 -7.76
N LEU A 62 1.87 4.13 -7.58
CA LEU A 62 0.58 3.77 -8.15
C LEU A 62 0.40 4.53 -9.47
N GLU A 63 0.25 3.80 -10.56
CA GLU A 63 -0.17 4.33 -11.85
C GLU A 63 -1.68 4.20 -11.99
N THR A 64 -2.38 5.30 -12.23
CA THR A 64 -3.80 5.32 -12.59
C THR A 64 -3.93 5.62 -14.07
N VAL A 65 -4.65 4.77 -14.81
CA VAL A 65 -4.87 4.93 -16.25
C VAL A 65 -6.38 5.09 -16.52
N SER A 66 -6.78 6.20 -17.14
CA SER A 66 -8.18 6.42 -17.51
C SER A 66 -8.58 5.59 -18.75
N PRO A 67 -9.88 5.41 -19.04
CA PRO A 67 -10.33 4.79 -20.30
C PRO A 67 -9.83 5.50 -21.56
N GLU A 68 -9.55 6.81 -21.49
CA GLU A 68 -9.02 7.66 -22.56
C GLU A 68 -7.49 7.54 -22.71
N GLY A 69 -6.83 6.83 -21.79
CA GLY A 69 -5.39 6.59 -21.79
C GLY A 69 -4.57 7.65 -21.05
N GLU A 70 -5.21 8.56 -20.31
CA GLU A 70 -4.52 9.51 -19.43
C GLU A 70 -3.86 8.76 -18.27
N ARG A 71 -2.65 9.20 -17.87
CA ARG A 71 -1.84 8.54 -16.83
C ARG A 71 -1.50 9.50 -15.71
N GLU A 72 -1.75 9.06 -14.48
CA GLU A 72 -1.34 9.75 -13.25
C GLU A 72 -0.46 8.84 -12.40
N TYR A 73 0.52 9.41 -11.72
CA TYR A 73 1.47 8.71 -10.86
C TYR A 73 1.46 9.29 -9.46
N GLU A 74 1.29 8.43 -8.45
CA GLU A 74 1.32 8.80 -7.03
C GLU A 74 2.32 7.90 -6.28
N GLU A 75 3.17 8.47 -5.45
CA GLU A 75 4.00 7.70 -4.50
C GLU A 75 3.19 7.44 -3.23
N ILE A 76 3.04 6.16 -2.88
CA ILE A 76 2.27 5.69 -1.71
C ILE A 76 3.18 5.25 -0.58
#